data_AF-A0A388S0Z6-F1
#
_entry.id   AF-A0A388S0Z6-F1
#
_cell.length_a   1.000
_cell.length_b   1.000
_cell.length_c   1.000
_cell.angle_alpha   90.00
_cell.angle_beta   90.00
_cell.angle_gamma   90.00
#
_symmetry.space_group_name_H-M   'P 1'
#
loop_
_entity.id
_entity.type
_entity.pdbx_description
1 polymer ?
#
loop_
_entity_poly.entity_id
_entity_poly.type
_entity_poly.pdbx_seq_one_letter_code
_entity_poly.pdbx_strand_id
1 'polypeptide(L)'
;MNTTTISSGRKGYFAERSALDWAAAGGILLATLFAFARYFDAMDVYEKGILITLTPAAIALVWFWRPLRALAAGVTLASICCHLALQRRDG
;
A
#
# COMPACT_ATOMS: atom_id res chain seq x y z
N MET A 1 8.14 -50.46 -2.24
CA MET A 1 8.88 -49.19 -2.06
C MET A 1 8.34 -48.21 -3.09
N ASN A 2 7.61 -47.18 -2.66
CA ASN A 2 6.90 -46.22 -3.50
C ASN A 2 7.62 -44.86 -3.41
N THR A 3 8.30 -44.51 -4.50
CA THR A 3 9.12 -43.30 -4.62
C THR A 3 8.21 -42.07 -4.76
N THR A 4 8.18 -41.22 -3.75
CA THR A 4 7.53 -39.90 -3.82
C THR A 4 8.46 -38.92 -4.55
N THR A 5 8.20 -38.67 -5.83
CA THR A 5 8.89 -37.62 -6.59
C THR A 5 8.37 -36.25 -6.17
N ILE A 6 9.16 -35.49 -5.42
CA ILE A 6 8.87 -34.09 -5.10
C ILE A 6 9.11 -33.26 -6.36
N SER A 7 8.05 -33.03 -7.14
CA SER A 7 8.07 -32.10 -8.28
C SER A 7 8.29 -30.68 -7.76
N SER A 8 9.56 -30.28 -7.68
CA SER A 8 9.99 -28.93 -7.31
C SER A 8 9.78 -27.96 -8.47
N GLY A 9 8.54 -27.81 -8.93
CA GLY A 9 8.15 -26.72 -9.81
C GLY A 9 8.16 -25.44 -8.99
N ARG A 10 9.31 -24.78 -8.90
CA ARG A 10 9.45 -23.51 -8.17
C ARG A 10 8.65 -22.43 -8.91
N LYS A 11 7.35 -22.33 -8.62
CA LYS A 11 6.50 -21.21 -9.03
C LYS A 11 7.20 -19.92 -8.58
N GLY A 12 7.43 -19.00 -9.52
CA GLY A 12 8.19 -17.78 -9.25
C GLY A 12 7.57 -16.96 -8.12
N TYR A 13 8.40 -16.32 -7.31
CA TYR A 13 8.01 -15.55 -6.11
C TYR A 13 6.96 -14.44 -6.37
N PHE A 14 6.84 -14.01 -7.64
CA PHE A 14 5.88 -13.00 -8.10
C PHE A 14 4.58 -13.58 -8.68
N ALA A 15 4.51 -14.90 -8.93
CA ALA A 15 3.40 -15.55 -9.63
C ALA A 15 2.16 -15.79 -8.75
N GLU A 16 2.24 -15.61 -7.43
CA GLU A 16 1.12 -15.77 -6.48
C GLU A 16 0.58 -14.43 -5.94
N ARG A 17 1.07 -13.29 -6.43
CA ARG A 17 0.59 -11.99 -5.95
C ARG A 17 -0.76 -11.66 -6.57
N SER A 18 -1.74 -11.37 -5.72
CA SER A 18 -3.10 -11.06 -6.14
C SER A 18 -3.14 -9.74 -6.93
N ALA A 19 -4.10 -9.58 -7.85
CA ALA A 19 -4.35 -8.28 -8.51
C ALA A 19 -4.54 -7.15 -7.48
N LEU A 20 -5.11 -7.49 -6.34
CA LEU A 20 -5.20 -6.59 -5.19
C LEU A 20 -3.81 -6.14 -4.70
N ASP A 21 -2.82 -7.04 -4.59
CA ASP A 21 -1.45 -6.72 -4.11
C ASP A 21 -0.75 -5.70 -5.00
N TRP A 22 -1.03 -5.75 -6.30
CA TRP A 22 -0.57 -4.74 -7.24
C TRP A 22 -1.36 -3.44 -7.14
N ALA A 23 -2.69 -3.50 -6.98
CA ALA A 23 -3.50 -2.29 -6.81
C ALA A 23 -3.11 -1.48 -5.56
N ALA A 24 -2.85 -2.15 -4.43
CA ALA A 24 -2.44 -1.46 -3.21
C ALA A 24 -1.01 -0.89 -3.31
N ALA A 25 -0.07 -1.60 -3.94
CA ALA A 25 1.26 -1.08 -4.23
C ALA A 25 1.19 0.15 -5.15
N GLY A 26 0.38 0.09 -6.22
CA GLY A 26 0.12 1.22 -7.10
C GLY A 26 -0.51 2.41 -6.37
N GLY A 27 -1.47 2.16 -5.47
CA GLY A 27 -2.06 3.19 -4.62
C GLY A 27 -1.04 3.89 -3.72
N ILE A 28 -0.13 3.14 -3.09
CA ILE A 28 0.96 3.72 -2.27
C ILE A 28 1.90 4.56 -3.12
N LEU A 29 2.27 4.10 -4.31
CA LEU A 29 3.12 4.86 -5.23
C LEU A 29 2.44 6.17 -5.66
N LEU A 30 1.17 6.13 -6.02
CA LEU A 30 0.40 7.32 -6.38
C LEU A 30 0.28 8.30 -5.23
N ALA A 31 -0.01 7.81 -4.01
CA ALA A 31 -0.09 8.65 -2.81
C ALA A 31 1.27 9.30 -2.48
N THR A 32 2.35 8.53 -2.59
CA THR A 32 3.73 9.03 -2.40
C THR A 32 4.05 10.11 -3.42
N LEU A 33 3.82 9.85 -4.71
CA LEU A 33 4.12 10.79 -5.78
C LEU A 33 3.29 12.07 -5.65
N PHE A 34 2.01 11.94 -5.29
CA PHE A 34 1.13 13.07 -5.02
C PHE A 34 1.64 13.91 -3.84
N ALA A 35 1.97 13.26 -2.71
CA ALA A 35 2.51 13.96 -1.54
C ALA A 35 3.83 14.66 -1.86
N PHE A 36 4.72 13.98 -2.58
CA PHE A 36 6.00 14.53 -3.01
C PHE A 36 5.80 15.73 -3.93
N ALA A 37 4.95 15.64 -4.95
CA ALA A 37 4.68 16.75 -5.87
C ALA A 37 3.99 17.94 -5.16
N ARG A 38 3.10 17.66 -4.21
CA ARG A 38 2.32 18.70 -3.51
C ARG A 38 3.12 19.43 -2.44
N TYR A 39 4.02 18.73 -1.76
CA TYR A 39 4.76 19.24 -0.60
C TYR A 39 6.27 19.34 -0.85
N PHE A 40 6.72 19.21 -2.10
CA PHE A 40 8.15 19.20 -2.44
C PHE A 40 8.92 20.39 -1.86
N ASP A 41 8.35 21.58 -1.98
CA ASP A 41 8.97 22.84 -1.56
C ASP A 41 8.87 23.06 -0.04
N ALA A 42 7.87 22.44 0.58
CA ALA A 42 7.67 22.46 2.03
C ALA A 42 8.51 21.38 2.76
N MET A 43 9.01 20.37 2.03
CA MET A 43 9.79 19.28 2.59
C MET A 43 11.29 19.57 2.60
N ASP A 44 11.95 19.35 3.72
CA ASP A 44 13.41 19.36 3.80
C ASP A 44 14.03 18.09 3.14
N VAL A 45 15.36 17.99 3.14
CA VAL A 45 16.07 16.83 2.58
C VAL A 45 15.83 15.53 3.37
N TYR A 46 15.70 15.60 4.69
CA TYR A 46 15.42 14.45 5.54
C TYR A 46 14.03 13.88 5.28
N GLU A 47 13.01 14.74 5.21
CA GLU A 47 11.63 14.34 4.96
C GLU A 47 11.47 13.69 3.59
N LYS A 48 12.14 14.24 2.56
CA LYS A 48 12.23 13.63 1.23
C LYS A 48 12.87 12.24 1.29
N GLY A 49 13.99 12.11 2.02
CA GLY A 49 14.69 10.85 2.19
C GLY A 49 13.85 9.79 2.93
N ILE A 50 13.15 10.21 3.99
CA ILE A 50 12.21 9.36 4.73
C ILE A 50 11.09 8.93 3.78
N LEU A 51 10.46 9.83 3.04
CA LEU A 51 9.37 9.49 2.14
C LEU A 51 9.80 8.42 1.12
N ILE A 52 10.93 8.65 0.43
CA ILE A 52 11.46 7.73 -0.58
C ILE A 52 11.80 6.36 0.03
N THR A 53 12.33 6.31 1.25
CA THR A 53 12.71 5.06 1.93
C THR A 53 11.49 4.34 2.51
N LEU A 54 10.49 5.10 2.97
CA LEU A 54 9.26 4.57 3.55
C LEU A 54 8.36 3.95 2.48
N THR A 55 8.35 4.49 1.25
CA THR A 55 7.55 3.96 0.14
C THR A 55 7.78 2.46 -0.14
N PRO A 56 9.02 1.96 -0.38
CA PRO A 56 9.24 0.54 -0.59
C PRO A 56 8.96 -0.29 0.67
N ALA A 57 9.19 0.25 1.87
CA ALA A 57 8.85 -0.42 3.13
C ALA A 57 7.33 -0.61 3.28
N ALA A 58 6.53 0.42 2.95
CA ALA A 58 5.08 0.36 2.97
C ALA A 58 4.51 -0.62 1.94
N ILE A 59 5.09 -0.64 0.73
CA ILE A 59 4.72 -1.62 -0.32
C ILE A 59 5.03 -3.04 0.14
N ALA A 60 6.20 -3.27 0.73
CA ALA A 60 6.55 -4.57 1.30
C ALA A 60 5.56 -4.97 2.40
N LEU A 61 5.23 -4.06 3.32
CA LEU A 61 4.32 -4.31 4.42
C LEU A 61 2.93 -4.74 3.94
N VAL A 62 2.40 -4.09 2.90
CA VAL A 62 1.11 -4.46 2.29
C VAL A 62 1.13 -5.84 1.65
N TRP A 63 2.26 -6.24 1.05
CA TRP A 63 2.44 -7.57 0.47
C TRP A 63 2.58 -8.67 1.53
N PHE A 64 3.31 -8.40 2.60
CA PHE A 64 3.50 -9.36 3.69
C PHE A 64 2.28 -9.45 4.61
N TRP A 65 1.50 -8.37 4.74
CA TRP A 65 0.44 -8.26 5.73
C TRP A 65 -0.92 -7.94 5.14
N ARG A 66 -1.51 -8.95 4.49
CA ARG A 66 -2.87 -8.89 3.89
C ARG A 66 -3.96 -8.22 4.76
N PRO A 67 -4.13 -8.52 6.07
CA PRO A 67 -5.19 -7.89 6.86
C PRO A 67 -5.06 -6.37 7.01
N LEU A 68 -3.83 -5.84 6.97
CA LEU A 68 -3.58 -4.39 7.05
C LEU A 68 -4.29 -3.61 5.94
N ARG A 69 -4.48 -4.24 4.77
CA ARG A 69 -5.11 -3.61 3.62
C ARG A 69 -6.58 -3.34 3.81
N ALA A 70 -7.29 -4.31 4.39
CA ALA A 70 -8.71 -4.18 4.70
C ALA A 70 -8.92 -3.10 5.76
N LEU A 71 -8.04 -3.07 6.77
CA LEU A 71 -8.04 -2.01 7.78
C LEU A 71 -7.77 -0.64 7.17
N ALA A 72 -6.73 -0.50 6.34
CA ALA A 72 -6.42 0.76 5.68
C ALA A 72 -7.58 1.26 4.83
N ALA A 73 -8.18 0.39 4.00
CA ALA A 73 -9.36 0.74 3.20
C ALA A 73 -10.56 1.15 4.07
N GLY A 74 -10.83 0.41 5.15
CA GLY A 74 -11.88 0.72 6.11
C GLY A 74 -11.68 2.08 6.78
N VAL A 75 -10.46 2.38 7.24
CA VAL A 75 -10.10 3.66 7.85
C VAL A 75 -10.25 4.81 6.85
N THR A 76 -9.76 4.65 5.61
CA THR A 76 -9.91 5.68 4.57
C THR A 76 -11.37 6.00 4.29
N LEU A 77 -12.21 4.97 4.12
CA LEU A 77 -13.64 5.15 3.89
C LEU A 77 -14.33 5.80 5.10
N ALA A 78 -13.99 5.39 6.32
CA ALA A 78 -14.53 5.97 7.54
C ALA A 78 -14.14 7.45 7.70
N SER A 79 -12.88 7.81 7.45
CA SER A 79 -12.42 9.20 7.46
C SER A 79 -13.14 10.05 6.42
N ILE A 80 -13.27 9.58 5.18
CA ILE A 80 -13.99 10.31 4.12
C ILE A 80 -15.47 10.47 4.48
N CYS A 81 -16.12 9.40 4.95
CA CYS A 81 -17.52 9.45 5.37
C CYS A 81 -17.73 10.45 6.50
N CYS A 82 -16.86 10.45 7.51
CA CYS A 82 -16.89 11.40 8.62
C CYS A 82 -16.75 12.84 8.12
N HIS A 83 -15.73 13.10 7.29
CA HIS A 83 -15.51 14.43 6.71
C HIS A 83 -16.72 14.92 5.91
N LEU A 84 -17.33 14.07 5.08
CA LEU A 84 -18.54 14.41 4.32
C LEU A 84 -19.76 14.61 5.24
N ALA A 85 -19.88 13.83 6.31
CA ALA A 85 -20.94 13.99 7.29
C ALA A 85 -20.83 15.32 8.06
N LEU A 86 -19.60 15.78 8.33
CA LEU A 86 -19.36 17.11 8.90
C LEU A 86 -19.72 18.22 7.91
N GLN A 87 -19.30 18.11 6.65
CA GLN A 87 -19.68 19.11 5.63
C GLN A 87 -21.20 19.24 5.43
N ARG A 88 -21.95 18.15 5.62
CA ARG A 88 -23.42 18.18 5.57
C ARG A 88 -24.08 18.83 6.79
N ARG A 89 -23.36 19.00 7.89
CA ARG A 89 -23.87 19.65 9.11
C ARG A 89 -23.73 21.16 9.08
N ASP A 90 -22.78 21.67 8.31
CA ASP A 90 -22.42 23.11 8.28
C ASP A 90 -23.12 23.89 7.15
N GLY A 91 -24.08 23.28 6.44
CA GLY A 91 -24.81 23.86 5.30
C GLY A 91 -26.32 23.86 5.44
#